data_AF-A0A846EIV2-F1
#
_entry.id   AF-A0A846EIV2-F1
#
_cell.length_a   1.000
_cell.length_b   1.000
_cell.length_c   1.000
_cell.angle_alpha   90.00
_cell.angle_beta   90.00
_cell.angle_gamma   90.00
#
_symmetry.space_group_name_H-M   'P 1'
#
loop_
_entity.id
_entity.type
_entity.pdbx_description
1 polymer ?
#
loop_
_entity_poly.entity_id
_entity_poly.type
_entity_poly.pdbx_seq_one_letter_code
_entity_poly.pdbx_strand_id
1 'polypeptide(L)' 'MDTKLKYQDIIKKILTENAEYRASIPDGYTSQILFDDERGHYLVLDTADFVATRYKS' A
#
# COMPACT_ATOMS: atom_id res chain seq x y z
N MET A 1 -1.38 -3.74 27.05
CA MET A 1 -0.40 -4.23 26.06
C MET A 1 -1.11 -5.05 24.97
N ASP A 2 -2.04 -5.93 25.34
CA ASP A 2 -2.88 -6.73 24.42
C ASP A 2 -3.68 -5.91 23.38
N THR A 3 -4.34 -4.83 23.84
CA THR A 3 -5.18 -4.00 22.97
C THR A 3 -4.39 -3.28 21.87
N LYS A 4 -3.14 -2.87 22.13
CA LYS A 4 -2.29 -2.22 21.12
C LYS A 4 -1.98 -3.19 19.98
N LEU A 5 -1.52 -4.40 20.32
CA LEU A 5 -1.20 -5.44 19.33
C LEU A 5 -2.43 -5.79 18.50
N LYS A 6 -3.60 -5.92 19.14
CA LYS A 6 -4.87 -6.17 18.44
C LYS A 6 -5.22 -5.06 17.43
N TYR A 7 -5.00 -3.79 17.77
CA TYR A 7 -5.22 -2.70 16.82
C TYR A 7 -4.23 -2.73 15.66
N GLN A 8 -2.96 -3.05 15.91
CA GLN A 8 -1.94 -3.17 14.86
C GLN A 8 -2.31 -4.27 13.87
N ASP A 9 -2.78 -5.42 14.35
CA ASP A 9 -3.24 -6.53 13.49
C ASP A 9 -4.44 -6.16 12.62
N ILE A 10 -5.42 -5.45 13.20
CA ILE A 10 -6.60 -4.96 12.47
C ILE A 10 -6.19 -3.98 11.37
N ILE A 11 -5.32 -3.01 11.69
CA ILE A 11 -4.85 -2.00 10.75
C ILE A 11 -4.10 -2.66 9.60
N LYS A 12 -3.16 -3.57 9.91
CA LYS A 12 -2.40 -4.30 8.88
C LYS A 12 -3.33 -5.08 7.95
N LYS A 13 -4.30 -5.80 8.50
CA LYS A 13 -5.29 -6.56 7.71
C LYS A 13 -6.03 -5.65 6.73
N ILE A 14 -6.57 -4.53 7.21
CA ILE A 14 -7.33 -3.58 6.38
C ILE A 14 -6.46 -3.00 5.27
N LEU A 15 -5.21 -2.60 5.58
CA LEU A 15 -4.33 -1.99 4.58
C LEU A 15 -3.86 -3.00 3.53
N THR A 16 -3.62 -4.25 3.92
CA THR A 16 -3.34 -5.35 2.98
C THR A 16 -4.50 -5.58 2.03
N GLU A 17 -5.73 -5.74 2.54
CA GLU A 17 -6.92 -5.94 1.72
C GLU A 17 -7.14 -4.76 0.74
N ASN A 18 -6.90 -3.52 1.17
CA ASN A 18 -7.00 -2.35 0.31
C ASN A 18 -5.93 -2.32 -0.79
N ALA A 19 -4.67 -2.63 -0.46
CA ALA A 19 -3.59 -2.66 -1.43
C ALA A 19 -3.77 -3.78 -2.46
N GLU A 20 -4.24 -4.96 -2.04
CA GLU A 20 -4.57 -6.06 -2.95
C GLU A 20 -5.72 -5.67 -3.89
N TYR A 21 -6.77 -5.04 -3.36
CA TYR A 21 -7.86 -4.51 -4.18
C TYR A 21 -7.34 -3.48 -5.20
N ARG A 22 -6.53 -2.52 -4.76
CA ARG A 22 -5.98 -1.48 -5.64
C ARG A 22 -5.09 -2.05 -6.74
N ALA A 23 -4.24 -3.03 -6.41
CA ALA A 23 -3.38 -3.73 -7.36
C ALA A 23 -4.16 -4.61 -8.36
N SER A 24 -5.41 -4.97 -8.05
CA SER A 24 -6.27 -5.71 -8.99
C SER A 24 -6.81 -4.83 -10.13
N ILE A 25 -6.70 -3.51 -10.01
CA ILE A 25 -7.16 -2.54 -11.00
C ILE A 25 -6.00 -2.25 -11.98
N PRO A 26 -6.14 -2.54 -13.28
CA PRO A 26 -5.07 -2.31 -14.26
C PRO A 26 -5.10 -0.86 -14.75
N ASP A 27 -4.88 0.11 -13.86
CA ASP A 27 -4.91 1.55 -14.17
C ASP A 27 -3.52 2.23 -14.20
N GLY A 28 -2.46 1.43 -14.25
CA GLY A 28 -1.08 1.92 -14.35
C GLY A 28 -0.52 2.46 -13.04
N TYR A 29 -1.14 2.12 -11.90
CA TYR A 29 -0.59 2.35 -10.58
C TYR A 29 -0.20 1.02 -9.93
N THR A 30 0.95 1.03 -9.26
CA THR A 30 1.41 -0.06 -8.40
C THR A 30 1.28 0.38 -6.94
N SER A 31 0.62 -0.42 -6.11
CA SER A 31 0.44 -0.15 -4.67
C SER A 31 1.50 -0.87 -3.83
N GLN A 32 2.08 -0.17 -2.86
CA GLN A 32 3.04 -0.71 -1.90
C GLN A 32 2.58 -0.42 -0.47
N ILE A 33 2.90 -1.34 0.45
CA ILE A 33 2.52 -1.21 1.86
C ILE A 33 3.77 -1.02 2.71
N LEU A 34 3.72 -0.07 3.63
CA LEU A 34 4.77 0.19 4.62
C LEU A 34 4.19 0.09 6.02
N PHE A 35 4.82 -0.75 6.84
CA PHE A 35 4.48 -0.95 8.25
C PHE A 35 5.66 -0.56 9.13
N ASP A 36 5.43 0.36 10.05
CA ASP A 36 6.34 0.74 11.13
C ASP A 36 5.63 0.50 12.46
N ASP A 37 5.78 -0.72 12.99
CA ASP A 37 5.13 -1.13 14.23
C ASP A 37 5.70 -0.46 15.48
N GLU A 38 6.97 -0.05 15.42
CA GLU A 38 7.66 0.61 16.53
C GLU A 38 7.07 2.00 16.76
N ARG A 39 6.84 2.73 15.66
CA ARG A 39 6.26 4.09 15.69
C ARG A 39 4.74 4.10 15.52
N GLY A 40 4.14 2.97 15.13
CA GLY A 40 2.71 2.86 14.89
C GLY A 40 2.27 3.57 13.60
N HIS A 41 3.12 3.62 12.58
CA HIS A 41 2.80 4.18 11.28
C HIS A 41 2.50 3.08 10.27
N TYR A 42 1.42 3.27 9.51
CA TYR A 42 0.93 2.30 8.55
C TYR A 42 0.45 3.04 7.31
N LEU A 43 0.98 2.70 6.14
CA LEU A 43 0.75 3.46 4.91
C LEU A 43 0.60 2.54 3.70
N VAL A 44 -0.31 2.92 2.79
CA VAL A 44 -0.39 2.40 1.42
C VAL A 44 0.04 3.52 0.48
N LEU A 45 0.95 3.23 -0.43
CA LEU A 45 1.50 4.15 -1.41
C LEU A 45 1.18 3.67 -2.82
N ASP A 46 0.47 4.49 -3.58
CA ASP A 46 0.27 4.27 -5.01
C ASP A 46 1.35 5.02 -5.79
N THR A 47 2.11 4.28 -6.60
CA THR A 47 3.12 4.83 -7.50
C THR A 47 2.70 4.57 -8.93
N ALA A 48 2.59 5.63 -9.75
CA ALA A 48 2.31 5.47 -11.16
C ALA A 48 3.48 4.80 -11.88
N ASP A 49 3.18 3.80 -12.69
CA ASP A 49 4.14 3.21 -13.61
C ASP A 49 4.43 4.26 -14.68
N PHE A 50 5.58 4.92 -14.58
CA PHE A 50 6.00 5.90 -15.57
C PHE A 50 6.39 5.16 -16.85
N VAL A 51 5.41 4.87 -17.72
CA VAL A 51 5.69 4.47 -19.09
C VAL A 51 6.23 5.71 -19.77
N ALA A 52 7.55 5.81 -19.85
CA ALA A 52 8.23 6.73 -20.74
C ALA A 52 7.84 6.35 -22.17
N THR A 53 6.65 6.76 -22.61
CA THR A 53 6.24 6.70 -24.00
C THR A 53 7.23 7.59 -24.71
N ARG A 54 8.26 6.93 -25.27
CA ARG A 54 9.26 7.53 -26.13
C ARG A 54 8.55 8.52 -27.05
N TYR A 55 8.83 9.81 -26.86
CA TYR A 55 8.81 10.75 -27.97
C TYR A 55 9.82 10.22 -28.99
N LYS A 56 9.37 9.32 -29.87
CA LYS A 56 10.09 9.00 -31.09
C LYS A 56 9.88 10.19 -32.03
N SER A 57 11.01 10.73 -32.47
CA SER A 57 11.25 11.76 -33.49
C SER A 57 10.22 11.83 -34.61
#